data_AF-A0A2I9E191-F1
#
_entry.id   AF-A0A2I9E191-F1
#
_cell.length_a   1.000
_cell.length_b   1.000
_cell.length_c   1.000
_cell.angle_alpha   90.00
_cell.angle_beta   90.00
_cell.angle_gamma   90.00
#
_symmetry.space_group_name_H-M   'P 1'
#
loop_
_entity.id
_entity.type
_entity.pdbx_description
1 polymer ?
#
loop_
_entity_poly.entity_id
_entity_poly.type
_entity_poly.pdbx_seq_one_letter_code
_entity_poly.pdbx_strand_id
1 'polypeptide(L)'
;MLPPLPDALSTSPIADALRPLLPDLSVGAVLGFATGFALKKIGRLALLALGLLFITVQVLAYFDLLTVNWPRVQALADPLLRQGGEVGGAWVGQVLTANLPFVGAFTAGLLVGLRARG
;
A
#
# COMPACT_ATOMS: atom_id res chain seq x y z
N MET A 1 -29.85 -35.08 -30.68
CA MET A 1 -29.25 -34.93 -29.33
C MET A 1 -27.98 -34.12 -29.51
N LEU A 2 -27.95 -32.87 -29.05
CA LEU A 2 -26.77 -32.02 -29.12
C LEU A 2 -25.72 -32.60 -28.17
N PRO A 3 -24.44 -32.76 -28.55
CA PRO A 3 -23.40 -33.14 -27.60
C PRO A 3 -23.37 -32.09 -26.47
N PRO A 4 -23.17 -32.51 -25.20
CA PRO A 4 -22.94 -31.54 -24.13
C PRO A 4 -21.74 -30.69 -24.53
N LEU A 5 -21.87 -29.36 -24.41
CA LEU A 5 -20.75 -28.45 -24.64
C LEU A 5 -19.56 -28.95 -23.80
N PRO A 6 -18.35 -29.05 -24.38
CA PRO A 6 -17.18 -29.33 -23.57
C PRO A 6 -17.12 -28.25 -22.50
N ASP A 7 -17.06 -28.67 -21.24
CA ASP A 7 -16.74 -27.80 -20.12
C ASP A 7 -15.31 -27.29 -20.36
N ALA A 8 -15.15 -26.25 -21.18
CA ALA A 8 -13.87 -25.75 -21.66
C ALA A 8 -12.93 -25.28 -20.54
N LEU A 9 -13.40 -25.32 -19.29
CA LEU A 9 -12.66 -25.00 -18.07
C LEU A 9 -12.08 -26.25 -17.36
N SER A 10 -12.44 -27.48 -17.74
CA SER A 10 -11.98 -28.71 -17.07
C SER A 10 -10.59 -29.19 -17.54
N THR A 11 -10.01 -28.57 -18.56
CA THR A 11 -8.75 -28.98 -19.20
C THR A 11 -7.65 -27.92 -19.12
N SER A 12 -7.73 -27.03 -18.14
CA SER A 12 -6.71 -25.98 -17.95
C SER A 12 -5.87 -26.31 -16.70
N PRO A 13 -4.63 -26.81 -16.83
CA PRO A 13 -3.76 -27.16 -15.69
C PRO A 13 -3.53 -25.98 -14.72
N ILE A 14 -3.72 -24.75 -15.21
CA ILE A 14 -3.68 -23.51 -14.42
C ILE A 14 -4.88 -23.40 -13.47
N ALA A 15 -6.08 -23.81 -13.90
CA ALA A 15 -7.28 -23.76 -13.06
C ALA A 15 -7.13 -24.70 -11.86
N ASP A 16 -6.62 -25.91 -12.08
CA ASP A 16 -6.41 -26.87 -11.00
C ASP A 16 -5.27 -26.44 -10.04
N ALA A 17 -4.23 -25.79 -10.55
CA ALA A 17 -3.21 -25.16 -9.72
C ALA A 17 -3.74 -23.96 -8.91
N LEU A 18 -4.73 -23.23 -9.43
CA LEU A 18 -5.29 -22.04 -8.80
C LEU A 18 -6.39 -22.36 -7.78
N ARG A 19 -7.15 -23.44 -7.97
CA ARG A 19 -8.22 -23.90 -7.06
C ARG A 19 -7.85 -23.83 -5.56
N PRO A 20 -6.69 -24.37 -5.10
CA PRO A 20 -6.32 -24.31 -3.69
C PRO A 20 -5.87 -22.91 -3.23
N LEU A 21 -5.46 -22.04 -4.15
CA LEU A 21 -4.95 -20.69 -3.89
C LEU A 21 -6.06 -19.62 -3.92
N LEU A 22 -7.21 -19.93 -4.51
CA LEU A 22 -8.36 -19.04 -4.64
C LEU A 22 -8.80 -18.37 -3.31
N PRO A 23 -8.86 -19.07 -2.16
CA PRO A 23 -9.25 -18.46 -0.90
C PRO A 23 -8.28 -17.34 -0.49
N ASP A 24 -6.98 -17.61 -0.49
CA ASP A 24 -5.93 -16.66 -0.08
C ASP A 24 -5.82 -15.48 -1.04
N LEU A 25 -5.99 -15.73 -2.34
CA LEU A 25 -6.03 -14.68 -3.37
C LEU A 25 -7.23 -13.75 -3.17
N SER A 26 -8.41 -14.32 -2.88
CA SER A 26 -9.64 -13.52 -2.72
C SER A 26 -9.56 -12.65 -1.47
N VAL A 27 -9.16 -13.24 -0.33
CA VAL A 27 -9.02 -12.52 0.94
C VAL A 27 -7.93 -11.47 0.83
N GLY A 28 -6.77 -11.82 0.26
CA GLY A 28 -5.68 -10.88 0.00
C GLY A 28 -6.14 -9.69 -0.83
N ALA A 29 -6.79 -9.94 -1.97
CA ALA A 29 -7.27 -8.87 -2.86
C ALA A 29 -8.27 -7.93 -2.18
N VAL A 30 -9.25 -8.45 -1.43
CA VAL A 30 -10.26 -7.63 -0.75
C VAL A 30 -9.63 -6.79 0.36
N LEU A 31 -8.79 -7.41 1.19
CA LEU A 31 -8.08 -6.69 2.27
C LEU A 31 -7.13 -5.64 1.69
N GLY A 32 -6.42 -5.97 0.62
CA GLY A 32 -5.57 -5.05 -0.12
C GLY A 32 -6.37 -3.86 -0.60
N PHE A 33 -7.49 -4.09 -1.29
CA PHE A 33 -8.37 -3.05 -1.78
C PHE A 33 -8.89 -2.14 -0.68
N ALA A 34 -9.43 -2.71 0.41
CA ALA A 34 -9.93 -1.95 1.55
C ALA A 34 -8.83 -1.10 2.19
N THR A 35 -7.64 -1.68 2.37
CA THR A 35 -6.46 -0.97 2.91
C THR A 35 -6.04 0.18 2.00
N GLY A 36 -5.92 -0.07 0.69
CA GLY A 36 -5.55 0.96 -0.29
C GLY A 36 -6.55 2.11 -0.34
N PHE A 37 -7.86 1.80 -0.29
CA PHE A 37 -8.91 2.81 -0.28
C PHE A 37 -8.88 3.67 1.00
N ALA A 38 -8.67 3.05 2.16
CA ALA A 38 -8.51 3.77 3.43
C ALA A 38 -7.25 4.66 3.42
N LEU A 39 -6.12 4.11 2.98
CA LEU A 39 -4.84 4.80 2.90
C LEU A 39 -4.93 6.03 2.00
N LYS A 40 -5.67 5.97 0.90
CA LYS A 40 -5.93 7.12 0.01
C LYS A 40 -6.58 8.29 0.75
N LYS A 41 -7.62 8.01 1.55
CA LYS A 41 -8.35 9.06 2.28
C LYS A 41 -7.47 9.72 3.34
N ILE A 42 -6.78 8.91 4.13
CA ILE A 42 -5.88 9.38 5.18
C ILE A 42 -4.69 10.12 4.55
N GLY A 43 -4.09 9.56 3.50
CA GLY A 43 -2.96 10.15 2.79
C GLY A 43 -3.31 11.52 2.19
N ARG A 44 -4.50 11.68 1.61
CA ARG A 44 -4.95 12.99 1.12
C ARG A 44 -5.05 14.03 2.24
N LEU A 45 -5.62 13.66 3.38
CA LEU A 45 -5.71 14.56 4.54
C LEU A 45 -4.32 14.89 5.10
N ALA A 46 -3.44 13.91 5.22
CA ALA A 46 -2.07 14.09 5.68
C ALA A 46 -1.27 15.01 4.75
N LEU A 47 -1.39 14.84 3.43
CA LEU A 47 -0.75 15.71 2.44
C LEU A 47 -1.27 17.15 2.51
N LEU A 48 -2.59 17.34 2.68
CA LEU A 48 -3.18 18.66 2.87
C LEU A 48 -2.67 19.32 4.15
N ALA A 49 -2.64 18.59 5.27
CA ALA A 49 -2.12 19.08 6.54
C ALA A 49 -0.63 19.44 6.44
N LEU A 50 0.17 18.59 5.79
CA LEU A 50 1.59 18.84 5.58
C LEU A 50 1.84 20.06 4.69
N GLY A 51 1.09 20.20 3.59
CA GLY A 51 1.18 21.38 2.73
C GLY A 51 0.78 22.67 3.44
N LEU A 52 -0.29 22.63 4.25
CA LEU A 52 -0.72 23.77 5.05
C LEU A 52 0.31 24.14 6.12
N LEU A 53 0.88 23.15 6.81
CA LEU A 53 1.96 23.34 7.78
C LEU A 53 3.16 23.99 7.10
N PHE A 54 3.55 23.50 5.92
CA PHE A 54 4.66 24.07 5.15
C PHE A 54 4.39 25.53 4.81
N ILE A 55 3.21 25.86 4.24
CA ILE A 55 2.84 27.26 3.94
C ILE A 55 2.91 28.12 5.20
N THR A 56 2.40 27.63 6.33
CA THR A 56 2.43 28.35 7.60
C THR A 56 3.87 28.66 8.02
N VAL A 57 4.76 27.67 7.99
CA VAL A 57 6.19 27.87 8.30
C VAL A 57 6.82 28.89 7.36
N GLN A 58 6.54 28.82 6.06
CA GLN A 58 7.08 29.77 5.07
C GLN A 58 6.62 31.21 5.35
N VAL A 59 5.34 31.41 5.72
CA VAL A 59 4.80 32.73 6.05
C VAL A 59 5.44 33.27 7.34
N LEU A 60 5.57 32.45 8.38
CA LEU A 60 6.24 32.87 9.63
C LEU A 60 7.71 33.22 9.39
N ALA A 61 8.41 32.45 8.56
CA ALA A 61 9.79 32.74 8.19
C ALA A 61 9.90 34.05 7.38
N TYR A 62 8.95 34.33 6.48
CA TYR A 62 8.92 35.59 5.71
C TYR A 62 8.82 36.84 6.59
N PHE A 63 8.10 36.75 7.71
CA PHE A 63 7.97 37.83 8.68
C PHE A 63 9.11 37.87 9.72
N ASP A 64 10.18 37.08 9.53
CA ASP A 64 11.29 36.91 10.50
C ASP A 64 10.85 36.46 11.90
N LEU A 65 9.64 35.87 12.03
CA LEU A 65 9.10 35.38 13.30
C LEU A 65 9.67 34.01 13.69
N LEU A 66 10.25 33.26 12.74
CA LEU A 66 10.69 31.87 12.95
C LEU A 66 11.94 31.52 12.13
N THR A 67 13.02 31.14 12.80
CA THR A 67 14.26 30.64 12.17
C THR A 67 14.32 29.12 12.24
N VAL A 68 14.43 28.45 11.08
CA VAL A 68 14.47 27.00 10.99
C VAL A 68 15.89 26.47 11.26
N ASN A 69 16.05 25.69 12.33
CA ASN A 69 17.31 25.00 12.63
C ASN A 69 17.37 23.65 11.91
N TRP A 70 17.93 23.65 10.70
CA TRP A 70 18.07 22.46 9.85
C TRP A 70 18.81 21.29 10.51
N PRO A 71 19.94 21.48 11.23
CA PRO A 71 20.60 20.39 11.95
C PRO A 71 19.70 19.67 12.97
N ARG A 72 18.92 20.43 13.74
CA ARG A 72 17.98 19.85 14.71
C ARG A 72 16.84 19.11 14.02
N VAL A 73 16.36 19.62 12.89
CA VAL A 73 15.33 18.94 12.08
C VAL A 73 15.85 17.59 11.58
N GLN A 74 17.08 17.54 11.06
CA GLN A 74 17.70 16.28 10.59
C GLN A 74 17.87 15.27 11.74
N ALA A 75 18.38 15.70 12.89
CA ALA A 75 18.56 14.83 14.05
C ALA A 75 17.24 14.19 14.54
N LEU A 76 16.11 14.89 14.37
CA LEU A 76 14.78 14.36 14.67
C LEU A 76 14.24 13.45 13.56
N ALA A 77 14.53 13.74 12.30
CA ALA A 77 14.05 12.97 11.15
C ALA A 77 14.81 11.64 10.96
N ASP A 78 16.13 11.65 11.14
CA ASP A 78 17.01 10.49 10.93
C ASP A 78 16.54 9.21 11.64
N PRO A 79 16.23 9.21 12.95
CA PRO A 79 15.79 7.98 13.61
C PRO A 79 14.45 7.47 13.07
N LEU A 80 13.51 8.37 12.74
CA LEU A 80 12.23 7.98 12.15
C LEU A 80 12.43 7.33 10.77
N LEU A 81 13.30 7.91 9.94
CA LEU A 81 13.61 7.39 8.61
C LEU A 81 14.30 6.02 8.69
N ARG A 82 15.29 5.87 9.58
CA ARG A 82 16.01 4.61 9.78
C ARG A 82 15.10 3.53 10.33
N GLN A 83 14.34 3.81 11.39
CA GLN A 83 13.43 2.85 11.99
C GLN A 83 12.34 2.41 11.02
N GLY A 84 11.76 3.34 10.26
CA GLY A 84 10.78 3.02 9.23
C GLY A 84 11.34 2.13 8.12
N GLY A 85 12.57 2.41 7.67
CA GLY A 85 13.25 1.62 6.64
C GLY A 85 13.64 0.22 7.09
N GLU A 86 14.24 0.08 8.28
CA GLU A 86 14.70 -1.20 8.81
C GLU A 86 13.52 -2.13 9.17
N VAL A 87 12.51 -1.62 9.88
CA VAL A 87 11.33 -2.39 10.28
C VAL A 87 10.47 -2.74 9.07
N GLY A 88 10.25 -1.77 8.17
CA GLY A 88 9.48 -1.98 6.95
C GLY A 88 10.14 -3.00 6.02
N GLY A 89 11.45 -2.86 5.80
CA GLY A 89 12.22 -3.76 4.93
C GLY A 89 12.23 -5.21 5.44
N ALA A 90 12.44 -5.39 6.75
CA ALA A 90 12.40 -6.72 7.37
C ALA A 90 11.02 -7.37 7.28
N TRP A 91 9.95 -6.61 7.56
CA TRP A 91 8.58 -7.09 7.46
C TRP A 91 8.21 -7.49 6.02
N VAL A 92 8.56 -6.65 5.04
CA VAL A 92 8.33 -6.95 3.62
C VAL A 92 9.07 -8.22 3.20
N GLY A 93 10.35 -8.36 3.56
CA GLY A 93 11.14 -9.56 3.24
C GLY A 93 10.56 -10.85 3.85
N GLN A 94 10.10 -10.78 5.10
CA GLN A 94 9.48 -11.92 5.79
C GLN A 94 8.13 -12.30 5.15
N VAL A 95 7.32 -11.30 4.80
CA VAL A 95 6.00 -11.52 4.20
C VAL A 95 6.10 -12.07 2.77
N LEU A 96 7.07 -11.59 1.97
CA LEU A 96 7.34 -12.09 0.61
C LEU A 96 7.76 -13.56 0.59
N THR A 97 8.51 -14.01 1.60
CA THR A 97 9.01 -15.39 1.68
C THR A 97 7.98 -16.36 2.28
N ALA A 98 7.01 -15.86 3.06
CA ALA A 98 6.02 -16.69 3.73
C ALA A 98 4.79 -17.05 2.87
N ASN A 99 4.24 -16.11 2.08
CA ASN A 99 2.98 -16.34 1.33
C ASN A 99 2.88 -15.52 0.03
N LEU A 100 3.66 -15.90 -0.99
CA LEU A 100 3.66 -15.24 -2.30
C LEU A 100 2.26 -15.02 -2.93
N PRO A 101 1.34 -16.01 -2.93
CA PRO A 101 0.02 -15.83 -3.55
C PRO A 101 -0.80 -14.75 -2.86
N PHE A 102 -0.90 -14.80 -1.53
CA PHE A 102 -1.58 -13.79 -0.72
C PHE A 102 -0.98 -12.39 -0.93
N VAL A 103 0.35 -12.27 -0.87
CA VAL A 103 1.05 -10.99 -1.03
C VAL A 103 0.83 -10.40 -2.42
N GLY A 104 0.86 -11.22 -3.45
CA GLY A 104 0.57 -10.81 -4.83
C GLY A 104 -0.85 -10.25 -4.96
N ALA A 105 -1.85 -10.99 -4.46
CA ALA A 105 -3.23 -10.55 -4.49
C ALA A 105 -3.48 -9.30 -3.63
N PHE A 106 -2.91 -9.24 -2.42
CA PHE A 106 -3.01 -8.07 -1.54
C PHE A 106 -2.40 -6.83 -2.19
N THR A 107 -1.21 -6.94 -2.76
CA THR A 107 -0.54 -5.81 -3.43
C THR A 107 -1.35 -5.34 -4.63
N ALA A 108 -1.86 -6.26 -5.44
CA ALA A 108 -2.73 -5.93 -6.57
C ALA A 108 -4.02 -5.22 -6.10
N GLY A 109 -4.70 -5.78 -5.10
CA GLY A 109 -5.87 -5.18 -4.47
C GLY A 109 -5.58 -3.78 -3.92
N LEU A 110 -4.45 -3.61 -3.23
CA LEU A 110 -4.01 -2.34 -2.66
C LEU A 110 -3.77 -1.27 -3.71
N LEU A 111 -3.08 -1.60 -4.80
CA LEU A 111 -2.88 -0.66 -5.92
C LEU A 111 -4.20 -0.25 -6.57
N VAL A 112 -5.13 -1.20 -6.73
CA VAL A 112 -6.47 -0.92 -7.24
C VAL A 112 -7.25 -0.05 -6.27
N GLY A 113 -7.21 -0.31 -4.96
CA GLY A 113 -7.86 0.50 -3.92
C GLY A 113 -7.31 1.93 -3.83
N LEU A 114 -6.00 2.10 -4.01
CA LEU A 114 -5.38 3.43 -4.10
C LEU A 114 -5.83 4.18 -5.35
N ARG A 115 -5.97 3.47 -6.48
CA ARG A 115 -6.41 4.07 -7.76
C ARG A 115 -7.92 4.27 -7.83
N ALA A 116 -8.72 3.52 -7.07
CA ALA A 116 -10.16 3.60 -7.04
C ALA A 116 -10.60 5.06 -6.85
N ARG A 117 -11.28 5.62 -7.84
CA ARG A 117 -11.86 6.96 -7.73
C ARG A 117 -13.00 6.85 -6.70
N GLY A 118 -12.82 7.53 -5.58
CA GLY A 118 -13.86 7.78 -4.59
C GLY A 118 -14.15 9.27 -4.55
#